data_AF-A0A523TAQ3-F1
#
_entry.id   AF-A0A523TAQ3-F1
#
_cell.length_a   1.000
_cell.length_b   1.000
_cell.length_c   1.000
_cell.angle_alpha   90.00
_cell.angle_beta   90.00
_cell.angle_gamma   90.00
#
_symmetry.space_group_name_H-M   'P 1'
#
loop_
_entity.id
_entity.type
_entity.pdbx_description
1 polymer ?
#
loop_
_entity_poly.entity_id
_entity_poly.type
_entity_poly.pdbx_seq_one_letter_code
_entity_poly.pdbx_strand_id
1 'polypeptide(L)'
;YLEKQIPQVIKMYKEDGYNTNQAYMAVGDGKSIFLSDPPCLRGIDTRVRDGRLNFIAYFRSWDLWAGFPSNLAAIQLLKEYMADEIGVGDGEIIALSKGLHLYQYSWELARVVTRMD
;
A
#
# COMPACT_ATOMS: atom_id res chain seq x y z
N TYR A 1 -11.45 -6.15 1.65
CA TYR A 1 -11.74 -4.73 1.33
C TYR A 1 -11.38 -4.37 -0.10
N LEU A 2 -10.19 -4.71 -0.61
CA LEU A 2 -9.72 -4.21 -1.92
C LEU A 2 -10.28 -4.95 -3.15
N GLU A 3 -10.67 -6.22 -3.03
CA GLU A 3 -11.04 -7.10 -4.15
C GLU A 3 -11.97 -6.46 -5.19
N LYS A 4 -13.07 -5.81 -4.77
CA LYS A 4 -14.01 -5.15 -5.68
C LYS A 4 -13.55 -3.77 -6.16
N GLN A 5 -12.64 -3.14 -5.43
CA GLN A 5 -12.14 -1.79 -5.73
C GLN A 5 -11.02 -1.84 -6.79
N ILE A 6 -10.20 -2.89 -6.79
CA ILE A 6 -9.12 -3.10 -7.78
C ILE A 6 -9.63 -3.02 -9.24
N PRO A 7 -10.61 -3.83 -9.68
CA PRO A 7 -11.10 -3.77 -11.05
C PRO A 7 -11.79 -2.43 -11.37
N GLN A 8 -12.39 -1.78 -10.37
CA GLN A 8 -12.99 -0.45 -10.56
C GLN A 8 -11.92 0.61 -10.83
N VAL A 9 -10.80 0.61 -10.09
CA VAL A 9 -9.69 1.54 -10.33
C VAL A 9 -9.02 1.28 -11.68
N ILE A 10 -8.81 0.01 -12.06
CA ILE A 10 -8.31 -0.35 -13.40
C ILE A 10 -9.24 0.23 -14.46
N LYS A 11 -10.55 0.03 -14.32
CA LYS A 11 -11.57 0.55 -15.23
C LYS A 11 -11.49 2.07 -15.37
N MET A 12 -11.39 2.80 -14.25
CA MET A 12 -11.26 4.26 -14.26
C MET A 12 -10.09 4.72 -15.15
N TYR A 13 -8.94 4.07 -15.04
CA TYR A 13 -7.79 4.44 -15.87
C TYR A 13 -7.93 4.05 -17.34
N LYS A 14 -8.60 2.94 -17.64
CA LYS A 14 -8.80 2.47 -19.02
C LYS A 14 -9.89 3.23 -19.77
N GLU A 15 -10.95 3.64 -19.08
CA GLU A 15 -12.13 4.26 -19.71
C GLU A 15 -12.16 5.78 -19.53
N ASP A 16 -11.83 6.29 -18.34
CA ASP A 16 -11.94 7.72 -18.01
C ASP A 16 -10.60 8.47 -18.22
N GLY A 17 -9.50 7.73 -18.40
CA GLY A 17 -8.16 8.25 -18.64
C GLY A 17 -7.31 8.47 -17.38
N TYR A 18 -6.07 8.89 -17.58
CA TYR A 18 -5.04 8.91 -16.52
C TYR A 18 -5.10 10.12 -15.57
N ASN A 19 -5.79 11.19 -15.96
CA ASN A 19 -5.84 12.44 -15.20
C ASN A 19 -6.97 12.42 -14.16
N THR A 20 -6.87 11.54 -13.17
CA THR A 20 -7.84 11.42 -12.07
C THR A 20 -7.16 11.49 -10.71
N ASN A 21 -7.82 12.14 -9.75
CA ASN A 21 -7.48 12.12 -8.32
C ASN A 21 -8.52 11.32 -7.51
N GLN A 22 -9.38 10.55 -8.17
CA GLN A 22 -10.47 9.79 -7.53
C GLN A 22 -10.13 8.31 -7.33
N ALA A 23 -9.03 7.84 -7.93
CA ALA A 23 -8.62 6.44 -7.99
C ALA A 23 -8.02 5.98 -6.65
N TYR A 24 -8.89 5.84 -5.64
CA TYR A 24 -8.53 5.50 -4.27
C TYR A 24 -9.22 4.21 -3.82
N MET A 25 -8.46 3.32 -3.18
CA MET A 25 -8.99 2.10 -2.60
C MET A 25 -8.90 2.13 -1.07
N ALA A 26 -10.04 1.99 -0.40
CA ALA A 26 -10.16 2.01 1.06
C ALA A 26 -10.00 0.62 1.68
N VAL A 27 -9.31 0.55 2.81
CA VAL A 27 -9.21 -0.65 3.65
C VAL A 27 -9.82 -0.35 5.02
N GLY A 28 -10.88 -1.11 5.35
CA GLY A 28 -11.77 -0.79 6.46
C GLY A 28 -12.84 0.23 6.08
N ASP A 29 -13.65 0.59 7.06
CA ASP A 29 -14.83 1.45 6.96
C ASP A 29 -15.07 2.19 8.29
N GLY A 30 -16.19 2.91 8.41
CA GLY A 30 -16.56 3.59 9.66
C GLY A 30 -16.78 2.64 10.85
N LYS A 31 -17.09 1.36 10.61
CA LYS A 31 -17.25 0.35 11.67
C LYS A 31 -15.92 -0.16 12.20
N SER A 32 -14.82 0.08 11.47
CA SER A 32 -13.49 -0.35 11.87
C SER A 32 -13.06 0.19 13.24
N ILE A 33 -13.61 1.32 13.69
CA ILE A 33 -13.30 1.86 15.03
C ILE A 33 -13.77 0.95 16.18
N PHE A 34 -14.74 0.07 15.94
CA PHE A 34 -15.27 -0.85 16.94
C PHE A 34 -14.60 -2.23 16.91
N LEU A 35 -13.62 -2.46 16.02
CA LEU A 35 -12.86 -3.71 15.97
C LEU A 35 -11.80 -3.71 17.07
N SER A 36 -11.57 -4.88 17.68
CA SER A 36 -10.44 -5.09 18.60
C SER A 36 -9.10 -4.97 17.88
N ASP A 37 -9.04 -5.44 16.63
CA ASP A 37 -7.88 -5.31 15.75
C ASP A 37 -8.29 -4.79 14.36
N PRO A 38 -8.34 -3.45 14.17
CA PRO A 38 -8.69 -2.89 12.87
C PRO A 38 -7.53 -3.05 11.85
N PRO A 39 -7.79 -3.06 10.54
CA PRO A 39 -6.73 -3.14 9.54
C PRO A 39 -5.65 -2.05 9.70
N CYS A 40 -4.38 -2.45 9.57
CA CYS A 40 -3.23 -1.57 9.62
C CYS A 40 -3.10 -0.69 8.36
N LEU A 41 -3.14 -1.30 7.17
CA LEU A 41 -3.33 -0.58 5.91
C LEU A 41 -4.73 0.05 5.92
N ARG A 42 -4.83 1.34 5.60
CA ARG A 42 -6.11 2.08 5.57
C ARG A 42 -6.53 2.50 4.17
N GLY A 43 -5.58 2.64 3.26
CA GLY A 43 -5.90 2.88 1.87
C GLY A 43 -4.67 2.92 0.98
N ILE A 44 -4.95 2.76 -0.31
CA ILE A 44 -4.01 2.91 -1.41
C ILE A 44 -4.64 3.90 -2.38
N ASP A 45 -4.07 5.10 -2.45
CA ASP A 45 -4.35 6.04 -3.53
C ASP A 45 -3.45 5.71 -4.72
N THR A 46 -3.90 6.01 -5.93
CA THR A 46 -3.19 5.64 -7.15
C THR A 46 -3.06 6.82 -8.09
N ARG A 47 -1.96 6.85 -8.84
CA ARG A 47 -1.72 7.89 -9.85
C ARG A 47 -0.91 7.37 -11.02
N VAL A 48 -1.46 7.46 -12.22
CA VAL A 48 -0.67 7.31 -13.44
C VAL A 48 -0.01 8.65 -13.80
N ARG A 49 1.31 8.65 -13.93
CA ARG A 49 2.10 9.82 -14.35
C ARG A 49 3.30 9.36 -15.16
N ASP A 50 3.61 10.07 -16.23
CA ASP A 50 4.72 9.75 -17.15
C ASP A 50 4.69 8.29 -17.64
N GLY A 51 3.48 7.79 -17.91
CA GLY A 51 3.23 6.42 -18.37
C GLY A 51 3.49 5.34 -17.31
N ARG A 52 3.52 5.68 -16.01
CA ARG A 52 3.77 4.75 -14.91
C ARG A 52 2.73 4.84 -13.80
N LEU A 53 2.31 3.71 -13.25
CA LEU A 53 1.37 3.62 -12.13
C LEU A 53 2.10 3.74 -10.80
N ASN A 54 1.77 4.76 -10.01
CA ASN A 54 2.31 4.99 -8.67
C ASN A 54 1.24 4.67 -7.63
N PHE A 55 1.65 4.06 -6.53
CA PHE A 55 0.80 3.82 -5.35
C PHE A 55 1.20 4.72 -4.21
N ILE A 56 0.23 5.33 -3.54
CA ILE A 56 0.41 6.08 -2.31
C ILE A 56 -0.34 5.32 -1.21
N ALA A 57 0.40 4.58 -0.39
CA ALA A 57 -0.18 3.67 0.60
C ALA A 57 -0.10 4.28 2.00
N TYR A 58 -1.20 4.29 2.75
CA TYR A 58 -1.23 4.77 4.13
C TYR A 58 -1.52 3.65 5.13
N PHE A 59 -0.61 3.49 6.09
CA PHE A 59 -0.71 2.59 7.23
C PHE A 59 -0.94 3.39 8.53
N ARG A 60 -1.96 3.01 9.31
CA ARG A 60 -2.18 3.62 10.64
C ARG A 60 -1.17 3.13 11.68
N SER A 61 -0.58 1.96 11.44
CA SER A 61 0.36 1.23 12.28
C SER A 61 1.10 0.25 11.37
N TRP A 62 2.40 0.08 11.56
CA TRP A 62 3.18 -0.84 10.74
C TRP A 62 4.36 -1.41 11.52
N ASP A 63 4.40 -2.74 11.63
CA ASP A 63 5.57 -3.44 12.17
C ASP A 63 6.71 -3.38 11.16
N LEU A 64 7.77 -2.67 11.51
CA LEU A 64 8.95 -2.46 10.69
C LEU A 64 9.72 -3.75 10.39
N TRP A 65 9.65 -4.75 11.28
CA TRP A 65 10.46 -5.96 11.14
C TRP A 65 9.73 -7.04 10.37
N ALA A 66 8.57 -7.48 10.86
CA ALA A 66 7.85 -8.61 10.26
C ALA A 66 6.87 -8.17 9.16
N GLY A 67 6.18 -7.05 9.36
CA GLY A 67 5.12 -6.59 8.47
C GLY A 67 5.65 -5.83 7.26
N PHE A 68 6.57 -4.91 7.45
CA PHE A 68 7.04 -3.98 6.42
C PHE A 68 7.54 -4.67 5.15
N PRO A 69 8.48 -5.64 5.21
CA PRO A 69 9.00 -6.26 4.00
C PRO A 69 7.93 -7.04 3.23
N SER A 70 7.12 -7.84 3.94
CA SER A 70 6.09 -8.69 3.32
C SER A 70 4.94 -7.87 2.75
N ASN A 71 4.52 -6.80 3.45
CA ASN A 71 3.47 -5.92 2.97
C ASN A 71 3.91 -5.14 1.73
N LEU A 72 5.14 -4.62 1.68
CA LEU A 72 5.64 -3.95 0.48
C LEU A 72 5.77 -4.90 -0.71
N ALA A 73 6.23 -6.14 -0.49
CA ALA A 73 6.29 -7.13 -1.55
C ALA A 73 4.89 -7.43 -2.13
N ALA A 74 3.90 -7.65 -1.27
CA ALA A 74 2.53 -7.89 -1.72
C ALA A 74 1.91 -6.68 -2.44
N ILE A 75 2.18 -5.46 -1.96
CA ILE A 75 1.70 -4.22 -2.60
C ILE A 75 2.39 -4.00 -3.95
N GLN A 76 3.68 -4.33 -4.07
CA GLN A 76 4.41 -4.29 -5.33
C GLN A 76 3.78 -5.23 -6.36
N LEU A 77 3.53 -6.49 -5.99
CA LEU A 77 2.86 -7.44 -6.89
C LEU A 77 1.47 -6.96 -7.32
N LEU A 78 0.70 -6.36 -6.41
CA LEU A 78 -0.60 -5.78 -6.77
C LEU A 78 -0.46 -4.60 -7.74
N LYS A 79 0.52 -3.72 -7.51
CA LYS A 79 0.78 -2.56 -8.38
C LYS A 79 1.21 -3.01 -9.77
N GLU A 80 2.12 -3.98 -9.87
CA GLU A 80 2.56 -4.56 -11.16
C GLU A 80 1.39 -5.18 -11.91
N TYR A 81 0.56 -5.97 -11.23
CA TYR A 81 -0.67 -6.52 -11.82
C TYR A 81 -1.59 -5.42 -12.35
N MET A 82 -1.87 -4.39 -11.54
CA MET A 82 -2.74 -3.29 -11.98
C MET A 82 -2.11 -2.48 -13.12
N ALA A 83 -0.79 -2.26 -13.11
CA ALA A 83 -0.07 -1.56 -14.16
C ALA A 83 -0.16 -2.31 -15.50
N ASP A 84 0.02 -3.63 -15.48
CA ASP A 84 -0.12 -4.50 -16.66
C ASP A 84 -1.54 -4.45 -17.24
N GLU A 85 -2.56 -4.58 -16.38
CA GLU A 85 -3.98 -4.50 -16.79
C GLU A 85 -4.36 -3.14 -17.40
N ILE A 86 -3.75 -2.05 -16.94
CA ILE A 86 -3.95 -0.69 -17.43
C ILE A 86 -3.11 -0.41 -18.70
N GLY A 87 -2.01 -1.15 -18.90
CA GLY A 87 -1.07 -0.96 -20.01
C GLY A 87 -0.04 0.15 -19.77
N VAL A 88 0.39 0.35 -18.51
CA VAL A 88 1.39 1.35 -18.11
C VAL A 88 2.57 0.69 -17.39
N GLY A 89 3.69 1.41 -17.28
CA GLY A 89 4.88 0.93 -16.58
C GLY A 89 4.73 0.91 -15.06
N ASP A 90 5.63 0.20 -14.40
CA ASP A 90 5.74 0.22 -12.94
C ASP A 90 6.32 1.56 -12.45
N GLY A 91 5.60 2.21 -11.53
CA GLY A 91 6.00 3.47 -10.88
C GLY A 91 6.48 3.27 -9.44
N GLU A 92 6.36 4.30 -8.61
CA GLU A 92 6.83 4.26 -7.22
C GLU A 92 5.75 3.74 -6.26
N ILE A 93 6.19 3.22 -5.12
CA ILE A 93 5.36 3.08 -3.92
C ILE A 93 5.78 4.16 -2.93
N ILE A 94 4.88 5.09 -2.66
CA ILE A 94 5.03 6.13 -1.65
C ILE A 94 4.26 5.67 -0.42
N ALA A 95 4.95 5.08 0.56
CA ALA A 95 4.33 4.54 1.76
C ALA A 95 4.44 5.52 2.93
N LEU A 96 3.31 5.77 3.60
CA LEU A 96 3.22 6.59 4.81
C LEU A 96 2.75 5.70 5.97
N SER A 97 3.39 5.84 7.12
CA SER A 97 2.92 5.20 8.35
C SER A 97 2.88 6.17 9.51
N LYS A 98 1.73 6.23 10.20
CA LYS A 98 1.61 7.00 11.45
C LYS A 98 2.39 6.34 12.60
N GLY A 99 2.40 5.01 12.62
CA GLY A 99 2.93 4.22 13.73
C GLY A 99 3.87 3.14 13.20
N LEU A 100 4.94 3.53 12.51
CA LEU A 100 6.02 2.61 12.18
C LEU A 100 6.78 2.29 13.47
N HIS A 101 6.88 1.00 13.81
CA HIS A 101 7.44 0.59 15.10
C HIS A 101 8.22 -0.71 14.99
N LEU A 102 9.11 -0.92 15.96
CA LEU A 102 9.88 -2.14 16.14
C LEU A 102 9.53 -2.74 17.51
N TYR A 103 9.04 -3.97 17.51
CA TYR A 103 8.74 -4.67 18.76
C TYR A 103 10.00 -4.99 19.55
N GLN A 104 9.90 -5.01 20.89
CA GLN A 104 11.03 -5.26 21.79
C GLN A 104 11.82 -6.51 21.43
N TYR A 105 11.13 -7.60 21.10
CA TYR A 105 11.75 -8.88 20.75
C TYR A 105 12.54 -8.85 19.43
N SER A 106 12.27 -7.88 18.54
CA SER A 106 12.94 -7.75 17.24
C SER A 106 14.19 -6.88 17.31
N TRP A 107 14.46 -6.19 18.42
CA TRP A 107 15.57 -5.23 18.51
C TRP A 107 16.94 -5.87 18.33
N GLU A 108 17.17 -7.03 18.91
CA GLU A 108 18.47 -7.71 18.80
C GLU A 108 18.76 -8.08 17.35
N LEU A 109 17.77 -8.67 16.67
CA LEU A 109 17.88 -9.01 15.25
C LEU A 109 18.05 -7.76 14.38
N ALA A 110 17.31 -6.68 14.67
CA ALA A 110 17.43 -5.43 13.95
C ALA A 110 18.84 -4.85 14.04
N ARG A 111 19.44 -4.81 15.24
CA ARG A 111 20.82 -4.33 15.44
C ARG A 111 21.83 -5.12 14.61
N VAL A 112 21.70 -6.45 14.59
CA VAL A 112 22.60 -7.31 13.81
C VAL A 112 22.49 -7.01 12.31
N VAL A 113 21.27 -6.87 11.78
CA VAL A 113 21.05 -6.59 10.36
C VAL A 113 21.48 -5.18 9.96
N THR A 114 21.24 -4.18 10.81
CA THR A 114 21.64 -2.79 10.55
C THR A 114 23.10 -2.51 10.88
N ARG A 115 23.84 -3.49 11.43
CA ARG A 115 25.22 -3.34 11.90
C ARG A 115 25.38 -2.17 12.88
N MET A 116 24.40 -2.03 13.77
CA MET A 116 24.46 -1.08 14.87
C MET A 116 25.05 -1.80 16.09
N ASP A 117 26.27 -1.40 16.45
CA ASP A 117 27.01 -1.87 17.63
C ASP A 117 26.32 -1.44 18.95
#